data_AF-A0A2E4HGI9-F1
#
_entry.id   AF-A0A2E4HGI9-F1
#
_cell.length_a   1.000
_cell.length_b   1.000
_cell.length_c   1.000
_cell.angle_alpha   90.00
_cell.angle_beta   90.00
_cell.angle_gamma   90.00
#
_symmetry.space_group_name_H-M   'P 1'
#
loop_
_entity.id
_entity.type
_entity.pdbx_description
1 polymer ?
#
loop_
_entity_poly.entity_id
_entity_poly.type
_entity_poly.pdbx_seq_one_letter_code
_entity_poly.pdbx_strand_id
1 'polypeptide(L)'
;MKTLIYSSLILCNCLVMAQGRFDAVQIKMDQVADQVYMLTGAGGNIAISIGDDGVFMVDDQFAPLSAKIKKAIATVTDREVSFLVNTHFHGDHTGGNANFAATGAIIVAHDNVRKRLAEDPSKEGLPVITFSDDTTFYMNSNDIFITHVHNAHTDGDALVYFAQSNVLHTGDTFFNGRFPYIDVNRGGSIDGDIAAAQKGLMLINDNTVIIPGHGPKGTKTDYKNYLTMLKTIRANVQQAIDQGKTETEIAAMPSLTNAFFTDAQVAKDFISGPKMRIAVYKSLQQD
;
A
#
# COMPACT_ATOMS: atom_id res chain seq x y z
N MET A 1 -6.66 -58.92 -30.09
CA MET A 1 -7.85 -58.06 -29.95
C MET A 1 -8.08 -57.78 -28.47
N LYS A 2 -7.70 -56.58 -27.98
CA LYS A 2 -8.22 -55.86 -26.78
C LYS A 2 -7.26 -54.71 -26.39
N THR A 3 -7.52 -53.58 -27.05
CA THR A 3 -7.67 -52.19 -26.58
C THR A 3 -6.89 -51.65 -25.36
N LEU A 4 -6.26 -50.48 -25.60
CA LEU A 4 -5.79 -49.44 -24.68
C LEU A 4 -6.82 -49.02 -23.62
N ILE A 5 -6.36 -48.66 -22.40
CA ILE A 5 -6.71 -47.40 -21.70
C ILE A 5 -5.52 -47.00 -20.80
N TYR A 6 -4.77 -45.96 -21.18
CA TYR A 6 -3.97 -45.14 -20.26
C TYR A 6 -4.19 -43.69 -20.67
N SER A 7 -5.02 -42.96 -19.95
CA SER A 7 -5.03 -41.49 -19.96
C SER A 7 -5.80 -40.97 -18.76
N SER A 8 -5.31 -39.86 -18.24
CA SER A 8 -5.87 -39.02 -17.18
C SER A 8 -5.48 -39.41 -15.77
N LEU A 9 -4.37 -38.86 -15.26
CA LEU A 9 -4.32 -38.34 -13.88
C LEU A 9 -3.09 -37.44 -13.66
N ILE A 10 -2.87 -36.41 -14.48
CA ILE A 10 -1.88 -35.36 -14.16
C ILE A 10 -2.47 -34.01 -14.55
N LEU A 11 -3.54 -33.57 -13.89
CA LEU A 11 -4.02 -32.19 -14.01
C LEU A 11 -4.71 -31.67 -12.73
N CYS A 12 -4.37 -32.23 -11.54
CA CYS A 12 -5.03 -31.87 -10.28
C CYS A 12 -4.08 -31.32 -9.18
N ASN A 13 -2.78 -31.17 -9.45
CA ASN A 13 -1.81 -30.77 -8.41
C ASN A 13 -1.41 -29.27 -8.44
N CYS A 14 -1.75 -28.51 -9.47
CA CYS A 14 -1.40 -27.08 -9.52
C CYS A 14 -2.41 -26.17 -8.81
N LEU A 15 -3.67 -26.58 -8.65
CA LEU A 15 -4.72 -25.75 -8.01
C LEU A 15 -4.61 -25.73 -6.47
N VAL A 16 -4.15 -26.81 -5.85
CA VAL A 16 -4.09 -26.94 -4.38
C VAL A 16 -3.00 -26.06 -3.75
N MET A 17 -1.90 -25.81 -4.46
CA MET A 17 -0.78 -25.00 -3.95
C MET A 17 -1.10 -23.50 -3.84
N ALA A 18 -2.09 -23.00 -4.59
CA ALA A 18 -2.48 -21.59 -4.56
C ALA A 18 -3.39 -21.23 -3.37
N GLN A 19 -4.20 -22.19 -2.88
CA GLN A 19 -5.17 -21.91 -1.80
C GLN A 19 -4.53 -21.86 -0.40
N GLY A 20 -3.44 -22.58 -0.15
CA GLY A 20 -2.85 -22.68 1.21
C GLY A 20 -1.96 -21.51 1.65
N ARG A 21 -1.64 -20.54 0.78
CA ARG A 21 -0.67 -19.47 1.10
C ARG A 21 -1.12 -18.59 2.27
N PHE A 22 -2.41 -18.35 2.41
CA PHE A 22 -2.96 -17.46 3.43
C PHE A 22 -3.40 -18.16 4.71
N ASP A 23 -3.43 -19.50 4.73
CA ASP A 23 -3.95 -20.29 5.86
C ASP A 23 -3.13 -20.07 7.15
N ALA A 24 -1.81 -20.02 7.03
CA ALA A 24 -0.92 -19.79 8.17
C ALA A 24 -0.85 -18.31 8.60
N VAL A 25 -1.30 -17.37 7.78
CA VAL A 25 -1.21 -15.93 8.06
C VAL A 25 -2.05 -15.59 9.29
N GLN A 26 -1.42 -14.89 10.24
CA GLN A 26 -2.08 -14.33 11.41
C GLN A 26 -2.23 -12.83 11.22
N ILE A 27 -3.42 -12.31 11.50
CA ILE A 27 -3.64 -10.87 11.57
C ILE A 27 -3.23 -10.40 12.95
N LYS A 28 -2.19 -9.56 13.02
CA LYS A 28 -1.75 -8.93 14.28
C LYS A 28 -2.31 -7.53 14.34
N MET A 29 -2.88 -7.17 15.48
CA MET A 29 -3.45 -5.85 15.74
C MET A 29 -2.63 -5.16 16.82
N ASP A 30 -2.17 -3.94 16.53
CA ASP A 30 -1.41 -3.09 17.44
C ASP A 30 -2.18 -1.79 17.64
N GLN A 31 -2.46 -1.42 18.89
CA GLN A 31 -3.11 -0.14 19.18
C GLN A 31 -2.05 0.97 19.08
N VAL A 32 -2.23 1.90 18.14
CA VAL A 32 -1.23 2.94 17.86
C VAL A 32 -1.58 4.30 18.48
N ALA A 33 -2.86 4.53 18.76
CA ALA A 33 -3.38 5.68 19.48
C ALA A 33 -4.71 5.31 20.16
N ASP A 34 -5.31 6.26 20.88
CA ASP A 34 -6.69 6.05 21.33
C ASP A 34 -7.60 5.82 20.13
N GLN A 35 -8.44 4.78 20.22
CA GLN A 35 -9.39 4.35 19.20
C GLN A 35 -8.79 3.95 17.83
N VAL A 36 -7.48 4.04 17.61
CA VAL A 36 -6.82 3.73 16.32
C VAL A 36 -5.87 2.56 16.45
N TYR A 37 -6.03 1.58 15.56
CA TYR A 37 -5.23 0.35 15.52
C TYR A 37 -4.62 0.16 14.13
N MET A 38 -3.42 -0.42 14.12
CA MET A 38 -2.74 -0.90 12.93
C MET A 38 -2.86 -2.42 12.87
N LEU A 39 -3.37 -2.96 11.76
CA LEU A 39 -3.44 -4.39 11.50
C LEU A 39 -2.40 -4.79 10.46
N THR A 40 -1.65 -5.84 10.76
CA THR A 40 -0.62 -6.40 9.86
C THR A 40 -0.95 -7.85 9.52
N GLY A 41 -0.67 -8.24 8.28
CA GLY A 41 -0.91 -9.58 7.78
C GLY A 41 0.07 -9.94 6.67
N ALA A 42 -0.44 -10.30 5.49
CA ALA A 42 0.40 -10.65 4.34
C ALA A 42 0.33 -9.64 3.19
N GLY A 43 -0.59 -8.68 3.22
CA GLY A 43 -0.67 -7.55 2.29
C GLY A 43 -0.25 -6.23 2.95
N GLY A 44 -0.83 -5.13 2.47
CA GLY A 44 -0.71 -3.81 3.06
C GLY A 44 -1.14 -3.77 4.53
N ASN A 45 -0.52 -2.88 5.30
CA ASN A 45 -1.01 -2.58 6.63
C ASN A 45 -2.36 -1.88 6.52
N ILE A 46 -3.21 -2.12 7.52
CA ILE A 46 -4.56 -1.54 7.61
C ILE A 46 -4.55 -0.59 8.81
N ALA A 47 -5.24 0.54 8.71
CA ALA A 47 -5.66 1.31 9.89
C ALA A 47 -7.15 1.09 10.15
N ILE A 48 -7.53 0.97 11.42
CA ILE A 48 -8.93 1.08 11.83
C ILE A 48 -9.08 2.14 12.92
N SER A 49 -10.15 2.92 12.83
CA SER A 49 -10.65 3.79 13.90
C SER A 49 -11.99 3.24 14.39
N ILE A 50 -12.14 3.09 15.70
CA ILE A 50 -13.31 2.47 16.34
C ILE A 50 -13.93 3.45 17.34
N GLY A 51 -15.22 3.71 17.22
CA GLY A 51 -15.97 4.54 18.16
C GLY A 51 -17.47 4.41 17.95
N ASP A 52 -18.23 5.40 18.41
CA ASP A 52 -19.70 5.33 18.40
C ASP A 52 -20.32 5.37 17.00
N ASP A 53 -19.60 5.92 16.02
CA ASP A 53 -20.03 6.01 14.62
C ASP A 53 -19.78 4.71 13.83
N GLY A 54 -19.12 3.72 14.44
CA GLY A 54 -18.76 2.44 13.80
C GLY A 54 -17.26 2.27 13.60
N VAL A 55 -16.89 1.29 12.76
CA VAL A 55 -15.49 1.07 12.36
C VAL A 55 -15.23 1.78 11.03
N PHE A 56 -14.28 2.71 11.05
CA PHE A 56 -13.69 3.32 9.85
C PHE A 56 -12.38 2.60 9.53
N MET A 57 -12.25 2.03 8.35
CA MET A 57 -11.13 1.17 7.96
C MET A 57 -10.41 1.76 6.75
N VAL A 58 -9.08 1.69 6.74
CA VAL A 58 -8.21 2.10 5.64
C VAL A 58 -7.46 0.87 5.14
N ASP A 59 -7.67 0.54 3.87
CA ASP A 59 -7.22 -0.66 3.17
C ASP A 59 -7.71 -1.98 3.79
N ASP A 60 -7.63 -3.09 3.04
CA ASP A 60 -8.27 -4.34 3.45
C ASP A 60 -7.56 -5.66 3.12
N GLN A 61 -6.29 -5.56 2.72
CA GLN A 61 -5.46 -6.70 2.34
C GLN A 61 -6.08 -7.57 1.22
N PHE A 62 -5.59 -8.80 1.09
CA PHE A 62 -6.09 -9.76 0.10
C PHE A 62 -7.42 -10.37 0.53
N ALA A 63 -8.28 -10.69 -0.44
CA ALA A 63 -9.60 -11.29 -0.20
C ALA A 63 -9.61 -12.49 0.77
N PRO A 64 -8.69 -13.47 0.68
CA PRO A 64 -8.68 -14.62 1.59
C PRO A 64 -8.45 -14.27 3.07
N LEU A 65 -7.98 -13.05 3.37
CA LEU A 65 -7.71 -12.59 4.73
C LEU A 65 -8.91 -11.88 5.37
N SER A 66 -9.94 -11.49 4.61
CA SER A 66 -11.05 -10.69 5.14
C SER A 66 -11.74 -11.33 6.35
N ALA A 67 -11.95 -12.65 6.36
CA ALA A 67 -12.54 -13.35 7.50
C ALA A 67 -11.67 -13.26 8.77
N LYS A 68 -10.34 -13.33 8.62
CA LYS A 68 -9.38 -13.20 9.73
C LYS A 68 -9.30 -11.77 10.22
N ILE A 69 -9.39 -10.79 9.32
CA ILE A 69 -9.40 -9.36 9.65
C ILE A 69 -10.66 -9.02 10.44
N LYS A 70 -11.85 -9.43 9.96
CA LYS A 70 -13.11 -9.26 10.70
C LYS A 70 -13.05 -9.90 12.08
N LYS A 71 -12.48 -11.11 12.19
CA LYS A 71 -12.27 -11.78 13.48
C LYS A 71 -11.35 -10.99 14.41
N ALA A 72 -10.30 -10.36 13.89
CA ALA A 72 -9.41 -9.51 14.68
C ALA A 72 -10.12 -8.22 15.15
N ILE A 73 -10.90 -7.58 14.29
CA ILE A 73 -11.72 -6.40 14.65
C ILE A 73 -12.73 -6.77 15.75
N ALA A 74 -13.36 -7.94 15.64
CA ALA A 74 -14.34 -8.45 16.60
C ALA A 74 -13.76 -8.71 18.01
N THR A 75 -12.43 -8.69 18.21
CA THR A 75 -11.85 -8.82 19.56
C THR A 75 -11.85 -7.51 20.35
N VAL A 76 -12.12 -6.37 19.69
CA VAL A 76 -12.10 -5.04 20.31
C VAL A 76 -13.40 -4.26 20.12
N THR A 77 -14.32 -4.73 19.27
CA THR A 77 -15.64 -4.11 19.07
C THR A 77 -16.64 -5.08 18.46
N ASP A 78 -17.92 -4.90 18.77
CA ASP A 78 -19.04 -5.61 18.13
C ASP A 78 -19.63 -4.82 16.94
N ARG A 79 -19.04 -3.65 16.62
CA ARG A 79 -19.50 -2.79 15.52
C ARG A 79 -18.93 -3.26 14.19
N GLU A 80 -19.76 -3.24 13.15
CA GLU A 80 -19.36 -3.55 11.78
C GLU A 80 -18.53 -2.42 11.14
N VAL A 81 -17.80 -2.76 10.08
CA VAL A 81 -17.10 -1.79 9.23
C VAL A 81 -18.12 -0.96 8.45
N SER A 82 -18.19 0.33 8.77
CA SER A 82 -19.13 1.27 8.15
C SER A 82 -18.53 1.89 6.88
N PHE A 83 -17.25 2.26 6.93
CA PHE A 83 -16.50 2.78 5.79
C PHE A 83 -15.20 2.02 5.61
N LEU A 84 -14.89 1.73 4.35
CA LEU A 84 -13.61 1.20 3.91
C LEU A 84 -13.01 2.17 2.88
N VAL A 85 -11.90 2.78 3.21
CA VAL A 85 -11.15 3.69 2.32
C VAL A 85 -9.99 2.95 1.70
N ASN A 86 -9.91 2.90 0.37
CA ASN A 86 -8.71 2.39 -0.30
C ASN A 86 -7.74 3.55 -0.59
N THR A 87 -6.48 3.39 -0.17
CA THR A 87 -5.42 4.39 -0.40
C THR A 87 -4.98 4.41 -1.85
N HIS A 88 -4.95 3.26 -2.52
CA HIS A 88 -4.64 3.09 -3.94
C HIS A 88 -5.25 1.77 -4.44
N PHE A 89 -5.03 1.40 -5.71
CA PHE A 89 -5.78 0.32 -6.36
C PHE A 89 -5.17 -1.08 -6.24
N HIS A 90 -3.94 -1.26 -5.73
CA HIS A 90 -3.30 -2.58 -5.73
C HIS A 90 -4.07 -3.62 -4.90
N GLY A 91 -3.93 -4.88 -5.30
CA GLY A 91 -4.78 -5.97 -4.84
C GLY A 91 -4.55 -6.38 -3.38
N ASP A 92 -3.46 -5.95 -2.78
CA ASP A 92 -3.16 -6.15 -1.37
C ASP A 92 -3.58 -4.98 -0.47
N HIS A 93 -4.28 -4.00 -1.05
CA HIS A 93 -4.96 -2.90 -0.37
C HIS A 93 -6.47 -2.86 -0.66
N THR A 94 -6.90 -3.52 -1.74
CA THR A 94 -8.29 -3.55 -2.24
C THR A 94 -8.86 -4.95 -2.43
N GLY A 95 -8.09 -5.98 -2.07
CA GLY A 95 -8.45 -7.36 -2.35
C GLY A 95 -9.68 -7.81 -1.57
N GLY A 96 -9.88 -7.27 -0.38
CA GLY A 96 -11.02 -7.56 0.49
C GLY A 96 -12.32 -6.85 0.12
N ASN A 97 -12.31 -5.95 -0.87
CA ASN A 97 -13.36 -4.95 -1.04
C ASN A 97 -14.76 -5.59 -1.09
N ALA A 98 -14.94 -6.59 -1.97
CA ALA A 98 -16.20 -7.31 -2.11
C ALA A 98 -16.67 -7.98 -0.81
N ASN A 99 -15.74 -8.52 -0.02
CA ASN A 99 -16.04 -9.19 1.25
C ASN A 99 -16.52 -8.22 2.33
N PHE A 100 -16.02 -6.98 2.34
CA PHE A 100 -16.46 -5.94 3.29
C PHE A 100 -17.75 -5.25 2.81
N ALA A 101 -17.89 -4.99 1.51
CA ALA A 101 -19.15 -4.50 0.93
C ALA A 101 -20.31 -5.47 1.19
N ALA A 102 -20.07 -6.78 1.08
CA ALA A 102 -21.09 -7.80 1.37
C ALA A 102 -21.60 -7.78 2.82
N THR A 103 -20.85 -7.17 3.74
CA THR A 103 -21.27 -6.96 5.14
C THR A 103 -21.70 -5.52 5.44
N GLY A 104 -21.90 -4.68 4.41
CA GLY A 104 -22.47 -3.35 4.53
C GLY A 104 -21.47 -2.18 4.53
N ALA A 105 -20.18 -2.43 4.36
CA ALA A 105 -19.19 -1.35 4.30
C ALA A 105 -19.37 -0.50 3.03
N ILE A 106 -19.39 0.83 3.20
CA ILE A 106 -19.35 1.78 2.09
C ILE A 106 -17.89 1.97 1.67
N ILE A 107 -17.58 1.61 0.44
CA ILE A 107 -16.21 1.72 -0.09
C ILE A 107 -16.00 3.10 -0.69
N VAL A 108 -14.91 3.74 -0.29
CA VAL A 108 -14.50 5.09 -0.69
C VAL A 108 -13.09 5.04 -1.25
N ALA A 109 -12.82 5.74 -2.35
CA ALA A 109 -11.47 5.87 -2.87
C ALA A 109 -11.33 7.08 -3.80
N HIS A 110 -10.10 7.42 -4.18
CA HIS A 110 -9.87 8.43 -5.20
C HIS A 110 -10.50 8.01 -6.55
N ASP A 111 -10.89 8.99 -7.39
CA ASP A 111 -11.50 8.76 -8.71
C ASP A 111 -10.70 7.78 -9.57
N ASN A 112 -9.37 7.91 -9.58
CA ASN A 112 -8.51 7.02 -10.36
C ASN A 112 -8.48 5.60 -9.80
N VAL A 113 -8.58 5.41 -8.47
CA VAL A 113 -8.68 4.06 -7.89
C VAL A 113 -9.93 3.35 -8.40
N ARG A 114 -11.09 4.03 -8.39
CA ARG A 114 -12.32 3.44 -8.94
C ARG A 114 -12.17 3.11 -10.43
N LYS A 115 -11.60 4.02 -11.23
CA LYS A 115 -11.37 3.78 -12.67
C LYS A 115 -10.49 2.57 -12.91
N ARG A 116 -9.33 2.49 -12.23
CA ARG A 116 -8.37 1.38 -12.34
C ARG A 116 -8.98 0.04 -11.95
N LEU A 117 -9.73 0.01 -10.85
CA LEU A 117 -10.41 -1.20 -10.40
C LEU A 117 -11.50 -1.66 -11.39
N ALA A 118 -12.19 -0.72 -12.04
CA ALA A 118 -13.22 -1.02 -13.04
C ALA A 118 -12.66 -1.50 -14.40
N GLU A 119 -11.35 -1.39 -14.65
CA GLU A 119 -10.71 -1.97 -15.84
C GLU A 119 -10.76 -3.51 -15.83
N ASP A 120 -10.80 -4.13 -14.64
CA ASP A 120 -11.04 -5.57 -14.49
C ASP A 120 -12.55 -5.84 -14.34
N PRO A 121 -13.20 -6.43 -15.36
CA PRO A 121 -14.65 -6.69 -15.31
C PRO A 121 -15.04 -7.74 -14.26
N SER A 122 -14.07 -8.49 -13.71
CA SER A 122 -14.31 -9.44 -12.61
C SER A 122 -14.24 -8.78 -11.23
N LYS A 123 -13.82 -7.52 -11.14
CA LYS A 123 -13.68 -6.82 -9.87
C LYS A 123 -15.05 -6.45 -9.30
N GLU A 124 -15.37 -7.07 -8.17
CA GLU A 124 -16.49 -6.69 -7.31
C GLU A 124 -16.03 -5.72 -6.20
N GLY A 125 -16.98 -5.05 -5.54
CA GLY A 125 -16.66 -4.09 -4.47
C GLY A 125 -15.96 -2.82 -4.96
N LEU A 126 -16.42 -2.24 -6.08
CA LEU A 126 -15.89 -0.97 -6.55
C LEU A 126 -16.25 0.17 -5.58
N PRO A 127 -15.34 1.13 -5.32
CA PRO A 127 -15.61 2.29 -4.48
C PRO A 127 -16.83 3.07 -4.95
N VAL A 128 -17.90 3.17 -4.16
CA VAL A 128 -19.17 3.80 -4.56
C VAL A 128 -19.23 5.30 -4.25
N ILE A 129 -18.35 5.77 -3.37
CA ILE A 129 -18.08 7.19 -3.14
C ILE A 129 -16.66 7.46 -3.61
N THR A 130 -16.46 8.54 -4.36
CA THR A 130 -15.12 8.95 -4.79
C THR A 130 -14.83 10.41 -4.48
N PHE A 131 -13.54 10.74 -4.46
CA PHE A 131 -13.03 12.10 -4.34
C PHE A 131 -11.94 12.35 -5.39
N SER A 132 -11.77 13.60 -5.81
CA SER A 132 -10.76 14.01 -6.80
C SER A 132 -9.49 14.58 -6.17
N ASP A 133 -9.63 15.32 -5.07
CA ASP A 133 -8.50 15.95 -4.38
C ASP A 133 -8.53 15.54 -2.92
N ASP A 134 -9.40 16.15 -2.13
CA ASP A 134 -9.48 15.96 -0.69
C ASP A 134 -10.90 15.65 -0.25
N THR A 135 -11.03 14.94 0.86
CA THR A 135 -12.29 14.76 1.58
C THR A 135 -12.04 14.64 3.08
N THR A 136 -13.08 14.80 3.89
CA THR A 136 -12.98 14.67 5.35
C THR A 136 -14.14 13.87 5.88
N PHE A 137 -13.84 12.91 6.75
CA PHE A 137 -14.82 12.17 7.54
C PHE A 137 -14.78 12.67 8.97
N TYR A 138 -15.95 12.94 9.54
CA TYR A 138 -16.10 13.27 10.96
C TYR A 138 -16.64 12.02 11.66
N MET A 139 -15.75 11.20 12.21
CA MET A 139 -16.11 9.92 12.82
C MET A 139 -15.23 9.62 14.03
N ASN A 140 -15.81 9.00 15.05
CA ASN A 140 -15.10 8.51 16.23
C ASN A 140 -14.26 9.62 16.90
N SER A 141 -14.88 10.80 17.03
CA SER A 141 -14.25 12.03 17.54
C SER A 141 -12.96 12.45 16.81
N ASN A 142 -12.76 12.00 15.57
CA ASN A 142 -11.68 12.40 14.69
C ASN A 142 -12.21 13.13 13.45
N ASP A 143 -11.50 14.18 13.07
CA ASP A 143 -11.45 14.71 11.73
C ASP A 143 -10.44 13.86 10.95
N ILE A 144 -10.96 12.99 10.10
CA ILE A 144 -10.16 12.08 9.28
C ILE A 144 -9.97 12.73 7.92
N PHE A 145 -8.84 13.42 7.75
CA PHE A 145 -8.49 14.10 6.50
C PHE A 145 -7.91 13.09 5.51
N ILE A 146 -8.53 13.00 4.34
CA ILE A 146 -8.04 12.15 3.24
C ILE A 146 -7.62 13.09 2.12
N THR A 147 -6.38 12.95 1.67
CA THR A 147 -5.82 13.87 0.69
C THR A 147 -5.06 13.13 -0.41
N HIS A 148 -5.42 13.40 -1.66
CA HIS A 148 -4.81 12.78 -2.82
C HIS A 148 -3.36 13.26 -3.00
N VAL A 149 -2.49 12.37 -3.48
CA VAL A 149 -1.17 12.73 -4.01
C VAL A 149 -1.09 12.25 -5.45
N HIS A 150 -0.79 13.19 -6.35
CA HIS A 150 -0.65 12.87 -7.76
C HIS A 150 0.63 12.06 -8.01
N ASN A 151 0.49 10.96 -8.74
CA ASN A 151 1.57 10.24 -9.41
C ASN A 151 2.70 9.80 -8.47
N ALA A 152 2.38 9.36 -7.25
CA ALA A 152 3.36 8.93 -6.27
C ALA A 152 3.70 7.45 -6.47
N HIS A 153 3.03 6.58 -5.74
CA HIS A 153 3.13 5.14 -5.93
C HIS A 153 2.33 4.69 -7.17
N THR A 154 1.15 5.28 -7.38
CA THR A 154 0.25 5.15 -8.53
C THR A 154 -0.33 6.52 -8.94
N ASP A 155 -1.32 6.55 -9.84
CA ASP A 155 -2.08 7.76 -10.16
C ASP A 155 -3.27 8.03 -9.22
N GLY A 156 -3.45 7.22 -8.18
CA GLY A 156 -4.64 7.24 -7.33
C GLY A 156 -4.37 7.37 -5.83
N ASP A 157 -3.13 7.66 -5.42
CA ASP A 157 -2.71 7.51 -4.02
C ASP A 157 -3.37 8.54 -3.09
N ALA A 158 -3.67 8.13 -1.86
CA ALA A 158 -4.19 9.00 -0.83
C ALA A 158 -3.49 8.79 0.51
N LEU A 159 -3.24 9.91 1.21
CA LEU A 159 -2.85 9.91 2.62
C LEU A 159 -4.11 10.07 3.48
N VAL A 160 -4.17 9.36 4.61
CA VAL A 160 -5.28 9.43 5.58
C VAL A 160 -4.72 9.87 6.93
N TYR A 161 -5.11 11.04 7.41
CA TYR A 161 -4.67 11.61 8.68
C TYR A 161 -5.81 11.69 9.68
N PHE A 162 -5.68 10.96 10.79
CA PHE A 162 -6.57 11.01 11.95
C PHE A 162 -6.08 12.13 12.87
N ALA A 163 -6.66 13.32 12.77
CA ALA A 163 -6.06 14.53 13.34
C ALA A 163 -5.99 14.50 14.87
N GLN A 164 -7.07 14.11 15.54
CA GLN A 164 -7.15 14.08 17.00
C GLN A 164 -6.33 12.92 17.57
N SER A 165 -6.34 11.75 16.93
CA SER A 165 -5.48 10.62 17.30
C SER A 165 -4.01 10.81 16.92
N ASN A 166 -3.70 11.81 16.09
CA ASN A 166 -2.36 12.12 15.57
C ASN A 166 -1.69 10.89 14.90
N VAL A 167 -2.41 10.27 13.96
CA VAL A 167 -1.95 9.10 13.19
C VAL A 167 -2.06 9.39 11.70
N LEU A 168 -0.99 9.10 10.94
CA LEU A 168 -0.98 9.20 9.47
C LEU A 168 -0.87 7.80 8.86
N HIS A 169 -1.81 7.41 8.00
CA HIS A 169 -1.66 6.27 7.12
C HIS A 169 -1.32 6.75 5.71
N THR A 170 -0.27 6.20 5.11
CA THR A 170 0.28 6.69 3.84
C THR A 170 -0.06 5.85 2.62
N GLY A 171 -0.72 4.69 2.80
CA GLY A 171 -0.67 3.63 1.80
C GLY A 171 0.78 3.36 1.35
N ASP A 172 0.93 2.98 0.09
CA ASP A 172 2.21 2.59 -0.49
C ASP A 172 3.11 3.76 -0.90
N THR A 173 2.76 5.01 -0.58
CA THR A 173 3.70 6.14 -0.70
C THR A 173 4.77 6.13 0.40
N PHE A 174 4.74 5.16 1.33
CA PHE A 174 5.79 4.93 2.32
C PHE A 174 5.92 3.45 2.65
N PHE A 175 7.11 2.90 2.38
CA PHE A 175 7.52 1.58 2.82
C PHE A 175 8.57 1.76 3.92
N ASN A 176 8.27 1.33 5.14
CA ASN A 176 9.19 1.53 6.26
C ASN A 176 10.25 0.43 6.33
N GLY A 177 11.52 0.83 6.31
CA GLY A 177 12.68 -0.06 6.43
C GLY A 177 13.02 -0.87 5.18
N ARG A 178 12.60 -0.40 3.99
CA ARG A 178 12.88 -1.04 2.68
C ARG A 178 12.74 -0.03 1.53
N PHE A 179 13.12 -0.42 0.32
CA PHE A 179 12.81 0.39 -0.88
C PHE A 179 11.31 0.36 -1.19
N PRO A 180 10.74 1.49 -1.65
CA PRO A 180 9.34 1.55 -2.06
C PRO A 180 9.14 0.89 -3.43
N TYR A 181 7.91 0.49 -3.69
CA TYR A 181 7.48 0.17 -5.04
C TYR A 181 6.94 1.46 -5.70
N ILE A 182 7.46 1.85 -6.85
CA ILE A 182 6.93 2.95 -7.66
C ILE A 182 6.36 2.31 -8.94
N ASP A 183 5.04 2.30 -9.09
CA ASP A 183 4.38 1.69 -10.25
C ASP A 183 4.33 2.66 -11.43
N VAL A 184 5.50 2.81 -12.06
CA VAL A 184 5.72 3.71 -13.21
C VAL A 184 4.77 3.42 -14.39
N ASN A 185 4.26 2.19 -14.51
CA ASN A 185 3.31 1.82 -15.57
C ASN A 185 1.86 2.18 -15.23
N ARG A 186 1.61 2.68 -14.02
CA ARG A 186 0.29 3.03 -13.50
C ARG A 186 0.23 4.47 -13.01
N GLY A 187 1.23 5.28 -13.38
CA GLY A 187 1.31 6.70 -13.11
C GLY A 187 2.21 7.07 -11.93
N GLY A 188 2.82 6.10 -11.24
CA GLY A 188 3.75 6.36 -10.16
C GLY A 188 5.05 7.01 -10.65
N SER A 189 5.66 7.86 -9.82
CA SER A 189 6.90 8.55 -10.14
C SER A 189 7.73 8.85 -8.89
N ILE A 190 9.05 8.93 -9.04
CA ILE A 190 9.96 9.30 -7.96
C ILE A 190 9.67 10.72 -7.43
N ASP A 191 9.25 11.62 -8.32
CA ASP A 191 8.90 12.99 -7.95
C ASP A 191 7.57 13.06 -7.20
N GLY A 192 6.58 12.26 -7.59
CA GLY A 192 5.33 12.15 -6.85
C GLY A 192 5.54 11.50 -5.48
N ASP A 193 6.40 10.48 -5.36
CA ASP A 193 6.74 9.86 -4.07
C ASP A 193 7.43 10.87 -3.13
N ILE A 194 8.33 11.70 -3.68
CA ILE A 194 8.94 12.82 -2.94
C ILE A 194 7.86 13.83 -2.51
N ALA A 195 6.93 14.18 -3.39
CA ALA A 195 5.83 15.09 -3.10
C ALA A 195 4.88 14.52 -2.03
N ALA A 196 4.60 13.21 -2.06
CA ALA A 196 3.81 12.51 -1.05
C ALA A 196 4.45 12.64 0.32
N ALA A 197 5.75 12.33 0.41
CA ALA A 197 6.52 12.44 1.65
C ALA A 197 6.59 13.88 2.16
N GLN A 198 6.73 14.86 1.27
CA GLN A 198 6.67 16.28 1.65
C GLN A 198 5.29 16.70 2.16
N LYS A 199 4.21 16.29 1.48
CA LYS A 199 2.84 16.59 1.88
C LYS A 199 2.51 15.97 3.24
N GLY A 200 2.86 14.70 3.45
CA GLY A 200 2.68 14.06 4.74
C GLY A 200 3.47 14.76 5.86
N LEU A 201 4.70 15.23 5.59
CA LEU A 201 5.47 16.01 6.57
C LEU A 201 4.83 17.35 6.96
N MET A 202 3.96 17.91 6.13
CA MET A 202 3.18 19.12 6.45
C MET A 202 1.99 18.82 7.37
N LEU A 203 1.49 17.58 7.38
CA LEU A 203 0.34 17.17 8.20
C LEU A 203 0.75 16.79 9.63
N ILE A 204 2.01 16.40 9.84
CA ILE A 204 2.44 15.69 11.06
C ILE A 204 3.36 16.49 11.98
N ASN A 205 3.31 16.16 13.27
CA ASN A 205 4.21 16.68 14.29
C ASN A 205 5.18 15.58 14.79
N ASP A 206 6.03 15.93 15.75
CA ASP A 206 7.10 15.02 16.20
C ASP A 206 6.58 13.82 17.01
N ASN A 207 5.33 13.86 17.46
CA ASN A 207 4.66 12.78 18.19
C ASN A 207 3.73 11.93 17.30
N THR A 208 3.65 12.22 16.00
CA THR A 208 2.77 11.47 15.09
C THR A 208 3.25 10.04 14.88
N VAL A 209 2.33 9.08 15.00
CA VAL A 209 2.55 7.70 14.58
C VAL A 209 2.18 7.55 13.12
N ILE A 210 3.02 6.85 12.34
CA ILE A 210 2.81 6.64 10.91
C ILE A 210 2.56 5.16 10.64
N ILE A 211 1.44 4.84 9.99
CA ILE A 211 1.13 3.51 9.46
C ILE A 211 1.57 3.51 7.98
N PRO A 212 2.72 2.88 7.65
CA PRO A 212 3.15 2.75 6.26
C PRO A 212 2.26 1.74 5.52
N GLY A 213 2.25 1.76 4.20
CA GLY A 213 1.63 0.69 3.41
C GLY A 213 2.27 -0.67 3.70
N HIS A 214 3.60 -0.70 3.85
CA HIS A 214 4.31 -1.89 4.29
C HIS A 214 5.44 -1.60 5.29
N GLY A 215 5.67 -2.55 6.20
CA GLY A 215 6.70 -2.49 7.23
C GLY A 215 6.15 -2.15 8.61
N PRO A 216 7.03 -2.00 9.63
CA PRO A 216 6.60 -1.64 10.98
C PRO A 216 6.07 -0.20 11.04
N LYS A 217 5.25 0.12 12.05
CA LYS A 217 4.84 1.50 12.34
C LYS A 217 6.06 2.43 12.40
N GLY A 218 5.94 3.59 11.79
CA GLY A 218 7.01 4.58 11.66
C GLY A 218 6.79 5.80 12.52
N THR A 219 7.84 6.61 12.61
CA THR A 219 7.88 7.93 13.22
C THR A 219 8.12 9.00 12.17
N LYS A 220 7.95 10.28 12.55
CA LYS A 220 8.36 11.40 11.70
C LYS A 220 9.84 11.34 11.30
N THR A 221 10.71 10.80 12.15
CA THR A 221 12.13 10.61 11.82
C THR A 221 12.31 9.59 10.71
N ASP A 222 11.63 8.45 10.79
CA ASP A 222 11.66 7.43 9.72
C ASP A 222 11.17 8.00 8.40
N TYR A 223 10.11 8.82 8.44
CA TYR A 223 9.56 9.44 7.25
C TYR A 223 10.46 10.52 6.64
N LYS A 224 11.18 11.29 7.47
CA LYS A 224 12.24 12.20 7.00
C LYS A 224 13.42 11.44 6.38
N ASN A 225 13.80 10.31 6.96
CA ASN A 225 14.84 9.45 6.42
C ASN A 225 14.41 8.86 5.06
N TYR A 226 13.15 8.47 4.94
CA TYR A 226 12.55 8.03 3.67
C TYR A 226 12.59 9.14 2.61
N LEU A 227 12.15 10.36 2.93
CA LEU A 227 12.25 11.50 2.00
C LEU A 227 13.71 11.76 1.57
N THR A 228 14.65 11.66 2.50
CA THR A 228 16.08 11.81 2.21
C THR A 228 16.55 10.74 1.25
N MET A 229 16.18 9.47 1.48
CA MET A 229 16.46 8.35 0.58
C MET A 229 15.96 8.60 -0.83
N LEU A 230 14.68 8.96 -0.98
CA LEU A 230 14.08 9.23 -2.29
C LEU A 230 14.84 10.33 -3.04
N LYS A 231 15.08 11.48 -2.39
CA LYS A 231 15.79 12.61 -2.99
C LYS A 231 17.21 12.25 -3.40
N THR A 232 17.94 11.53 -2.55
CA THR A 232 19.32 11.12 -2.85
C THR A 232 19.36 10.13 -4.01
N ILE A 233 18.51 9.10 -4.03
CA ILE A 233 18.48 8.12 -5.12
C ILE A 233 18.08 8.81 -6.43
N ARG A 234 17.07 9.68 -6.41
CA ARG A 234 16.68 10.49 -7.57
C ARG A 234 17.86 11.27 -8.13
N ALA A 235 18.57 12.02 -7.28
CA ALA A 235 19.71 12.83 -7.70
C ALA A 235 20.85 11.98 -8.27
N ASN A 236 21.18 10.86 -7.62
CA ASN A 236 22.21 9.94 -8.07
C ASN A 236 21.88 9.35 -9.45
N VAL A 237 20.64 8.89 -9.64
CA VAL A 237 20.20 8.30 -10.91
C VAL A 237 20.15 9.37 -12.01
N GLN A 238 19.63 10.57 -11.73
CA GLN A 238 19.65 11.68 -12.69
C GLN A 238 21.08 12.00 -13.14
N GLN A 239 22.03 12.09 -12.20
CA GLN A 239 23.43 12.34 -12.54
C GLN A 239 24.01 11.25 -13.45
N ALA A 240 23.64 9.98 -13.24
CA ALA A 240 24.06 8.88 -14.12
C ALA A 240 23.42 9.00 -15.52
N ILE A 241 22.15 9.38 -15.61
CA ILE A 241 21.46 9.65 -16.89
C ILE A 241 22.16 10.78 -17.63
N ASP A 242 22.49 11.88 -16.96
CA ASP A 242 23.18 13.04 -17.55
C ASP A 242 24.58 12.68 -18.07
N GLN A 243 25.20 11.65 -17.51
CA GLN A 243 26.47 11.06 -17.97
C GLN A 243 26.29 10.04 -19.13
N GLY A 244 25.08 9.92 -19.67
CA GLY A 244 24.74 9.02 -20.77
C GLY A 244 24.60 7.56 -20.37
N LYS A 245 24.38 7.25 -19.09
CA LYS A 245 24.20 5.86 -18.63
C LYS A 245 22.84 5.30 -19.04
N THR A 246 22.88 4.08 -19.57
CA THR A 246 21.69 3.32 -19.98
C THR A 246 20.98 2.68 -18.78
N GLU A 247 19.72 2.25 -18.95
CA GLU A 247 18.96 1.49 -17.94
C GLU A 247 19.78 0.30 -17.38
N THR A 248 20.39 -0.48 -18.27
CA THR A 248 21.18 -1.66 -17.90
C THR A 248 22.42 -1.30 -17.08
N GLU A 249 23.12 -0.23 -17.43
CA GLU A 249 24.26 0.24 -16.65
C GLU A 249 23.82 0.75 -15.27
N ILE A 250 22.75 1.55 -15.20
CA ILE A 250 22.21 2.08 -13.94
C ILE A 250 21.77 0.94 -13.01
N ALA A 251 21.08 -0.07 -13.55
CA ALA A 251 20.71 -1.28 -12.81
C ALA A 251 21.92 -2.01 -12.21
N ALA A 252 23.11 -1.87 -12.80
CA ALA A 252 24.37 -2.48 -12.39
C ALA A 252 25.29 -1.57 -11.57
N MET A 253 24.85 -0.37 -11.16
CA MET A 253 25.61 0.58 -10.31
C MET A 253 25.13 0.66 -8.85
N PRO A 254 25.59 -0.21 -7.93
CA PRO A 254 25.12 -0.23 -6.53
C PRO A 254 25.34 1.08 -5.79
N SER A 255 26.34 1.87 -6.21
CA SER A 255 26.65 3.19 -5.63
C SER A 255 25.48 4.16 -5.63
N LEU A 256 24.48 3.99 -6.50
CA LEU A 256 23.32 4.87 -6.58
C LEU A 256 22.36 4.70 -5.39
N THR A 257 22.38 3.54 -4.71
CA THR A 257 21.44 3.17 -3.63
C THR A 257 22.09 2.66 -2.34
N ASN A 258 23.35 2.23 -2.38
CA ASN A 258 24.05 1.58 -1.26
C ASN A 258 24.19 2.43 0.01
N ALA A 259 23.99 3.74 -0.07
CA ALA A 259 23.94 4.61 1.12
C ALA A 259 22.77 4.26 2.07
N PHE A 260 21.74 3.57 1.57
CA PHE A 260 20.54 3.21 2.32
C PHE A 260 20.43 1.69 2.50
N PHE A 261 20.45 0.95 1.39
CA PHE A 261 20.46 -0.51 1.40
C PHE A 261 21.41 -1.04 0.33
N THR A 262 22.24 -1.99 0.71
CA THR A 262 23.08 -2.75 -0.22
C THR A 262 22.25 -3.76 -1.00
N ASP A 263 22.66 -4.06 -2.23
CA ASP A 263 22.00 -5.09 -3.06
C ASP A 263 21.88 -6.44 -2.34
N ALA A 264 22.86 -6.80 -1.51
CA ALA A 264 22.83 -8.03 -0.72
C ALA A 264 21.75 -8.02 0.37
N GLN A 265 21.54 -6.88 1.04
CA GLN A 265 20.51 -6.74 2.08
C GLN A 265 19.11 -6.92 1.52
N VAL A 266 18.83 -6.34 0.34
CA VAL A 266 17.49 -6.32 -0.27
C VAL A 266 17.34 -7.33 -1.42
N ALA A 267 18.25 -8.30 -1.55
CA ALA A 267 18.25 -9.24 -2.68
C ALA A 267 16.96 -10.08 -2.77
N LYS A 268 16.31 -10.32 -1.62
CA LYS A 268 15.07 -11.11 -1.50
C LYS A 268 13.82 -10.24 -1.34
N ASP A 269 13.99 -8.93 -1.25
CA ASP A 269 12.87 -8.02 -1.12
C ASP A 269 12.11 -7.94 -2.43
N PHE A 270 10.83 -7.59 -2.34
CA PHE A 270 10.00 -7.37 -3.52
C PHE A 270 10.67 -6.36 -4.48
N ILE A 271 11.22 -5.28 -3.90
CA ILE A 271 12.03 -4.27 -4.59
C ILE A 271 13.49 -4.41 -4.17
N SER A 272 14.28 -5.05 -5.03
CA SER A 272 15.73 -5.12 -4.88
C SER A 272 16.41 -3.82 -5.32
N GLY A 273 17.69 -3.64 -4.97
CA GLY A 273 18.45 -2.45 -5.37
C GLY A 273 18.46 -2.19 -6.89
N PRO A 274 18.66 -3.20 -7.76
CA PRO A 274 18.53 -3.02 -9.22
C PRO A 274 17.11 -2.58 -9.64
N LYS A 275 16.07 -3.17 -9.05
CA LYS A 275 14.68 -2.79 -9.35
C LYS A 275 14.39 -1.35 -8.95
N MET A 276 14.87 -0.91 -7.78
CA MET A 276 14.73 0.47 -7.34
C MET A 276 15.38 1.44 -8.33
N ARG A 277 16.63 1.16 -8.74
CA ARG A 277 17.36 2.00 -9.71
C ARG A 277 16.66 2.06 -11.07
N ILE A 278 16.15 0.93 -11.55
CA ILE A 278 15.36 0.86 -12.80
C ILE A 278 14.06 1.67 -12.67
N ALA A 279 13.35 1.56 -11.56
CA ALA A 279 12.11 2.31 -11.34
C ALA A 279 12.35 3.82 -11.37
N VAL A 280 13.40 4.30 -10.68
CA VAL A 280 13.77 5.72 -10.71
C VAL A 280 14.22 6.15 -12.11
N TYR A 281 15.04 5.33 -12.80
CA TYR A 281 15.44 5.63 -14.18
C TYR A 281 14.22 5.82 -15.08
N LYS A 282 13.29 4.85 -15.08
CA LYS A 282 12.08 4.92 -15.92
C LYS A 282 11.20 6.10 -15.55
N SER A 283 11.05 6.38 -14.27
CA SER A 283 10.30 7.55 -13.81
C SER A 283 10.90 8.86 -14.30
N LEU A 284 12.23 9.00 -14.39
CA LEU A 284 12.91 10.20 -14.87
C LEU A 284 12.99 10.28 -16.41
N GLN A 285 12.43 9.30 -17.12
CA GLN A 285 12.34 9.27 -18.58
C GLN A 285 10.89 9.43 -19.08
N GLN A 286 9.93 9.58 -18.17
CA GLN A 286 8.56 9.97 -18.51
C GLN A 286 8.51 11.49 -18.57
N ASP A 287 8.09 12.02 -19.73
CA ASP A 287 7.85 13.46 -19.95
C ASP A 287 6.66 13.98 -19.14
#